data_AF-A0A948V8T1-F1
#
_entry.id   AF-A0A948V8T1-F1
#
_cell.length_a   1.000
_cell.length_b   1.000
_cell.length_c   1.000
_cell.angle_alpha   90.00
_cell.angle_beta   90.00
_cell.angle_gamma   90.00
#
_symmetry.space_group_name_H-M   'P 1'
#
loop_
_entity.id
_entity.type
_entity.pdbx_description
1 polymer ?
#
loop_
_entity_poly.entity_id
_entity_poly.type
_entity_poly.pdbx_seq_one_letter_code
_entity_poly.pdbx_strand_id
1 'polypeptide(L)'
;MPRKKVSKTIQEINKRIKKGTVVVVTADEMADIVQQKGAEKAAREIDVVTTGTFSPMCSSGAFINFGHSKPTIKAAKVWLNDVSAYAGLAAVDIYIGATEAAEDDPLNRVHPGQFKYGGGHVIHDLVAGKRVTLRAVAYGTDCYPKKRLVKRVTLSDLPYAMLFNPRNAYQNY
;
A
#
# COMPACT_ATOMS: atom_id res chain seq x y z
N MET A 1 22.06 33.48 31.50
CA MET A 1 20.70 32.92 31.72
C MET A 1 20.52 31.72 30.80
N PRO A 2 20.10 30.54 31.30
CA PRO A 2 19.85 29.39 30.45
C PRO A 2 18.67 29.69 29.52
N ARG A 3 18.89 29.65 28.20
CA ARG A 3 17.85 29.90 27.20
C ARG A 3 16.78 28.81 27.33
N LYS A 4 15.55 29.20 27.69
CA LYS A 4 14.39 28.30 27.76
C LYS A 4 14.21 27.62 26.40
N LYS A 5 14.29 26.28 26.37
CA LYS A 5 13.97 25.48 25.18
C LYS A 5 12.58 25.87 24.69
N VAL A 6 12.48 26.23 23.42
CA VAL A 6 11.19 26.48 22.77
C VAL A 6 10.43 25.16 22.73
N SER A 7 9.29 25.11 23.41
CA SER A 7 8.48 23.91 23.58
C SER A 7 7.02 24.29 23.41
N LYS A 8 6.42 23.86 22.30
CA LYS A 8 4.96 23.91 22.09
C LYS A 8 4.38 22.56 22.45
N THR A 9 3.25 22.54 23.14
CA THR A 9 2.51 21.31 23.43
C THR A 9 1.57 20.96 22.27
N ILE A 10 1.26 19.68 22.11
CA ILE A 10 0.25 19.22 21.15
C ILE A 10 -1.11 19.89 21.41
N GLN A 11 -1.47 20.13 22.67
CA GLN A 11 -2.71 20.81 23.06
C GLN A 11 -2.76 22.26 22.55
N GLU A 12 -1.66 23.01 22.64
CA GLU A 12 -1.56 24.36 22.10
C GLU A 12 -1.66 24.38 20.58
N ILE A 13 -0.97 23.47 19.89
CA ILE A 13 -1.04 23.33 18.43
C ILE A 13 -2.48 23.00 17.99
N ASN A 14 -3.14 22.05 18.65
CA ASN A 14 -4.54 21.70 18.38
C ASN A 14 -5.50 22.88 18.60
N LYS A 15 -5.25 23.73 19.61
CA LYS A 15 -6.03 24.95 19.83
C LYS A 15 -5.84 25.96 18.69
N ARG A 16 -4.63 26.11 18.15
CA ARG A 16 -4.35 26.96 16.97
C ARG A 16 -5.01 26.42 15.71
N ILE A 17 -4.98 25.10 15.49
CA ILE A 17 -5.67 24.43 14.38
C ILE A 17 -7.18 24.74 14.44
N LYS A 18 -7.83 24.52 15.59
CA LYS A 18 -9.26 24.82 15.78
C LYS A 18 -9.62 26.29 15.57
N LYS A 19 -8.68 27.20 15.82
CA LYS A 19 -8.85 28.65 15.64
C LYS A 19 -8.49 29.14 14.24
N GLY A 20 -7.95 28.29 13.36
CA GLY A 20 -7.44 28.70 12.06
C GLY A 20 -6.19 29.59 12.11
N THR A 21 -5.47 29.63 13.24
CA THR A 21 -4.27 30.46 13.45
C THR A 21 -2.98 29.64 13.46
N VAL A 22 -3.04 28.40 12.96
CA VAL A 22 -1.89 27.49 12.89
C VAL A 22 -0.98 27.91 11.74
N VAL A 23 0.32 27.98 11.98
CA VAL A 23 1.32 28.18 10.92
C VAL A 23 1.82 26.82 10.46
N VAL A 24 1.48 26.45 9.23
CA VAL A 24 1.84 25.18 8.60
C VAL A 24 2.79 25.44 7.45
N VAL A 25 3.86 24.66 7.36
CA VAL A 25 4.83 24.69 6.25
C VAL A 25 5.13 23.28 5.78
N THR A 26 5.73 23.15 4.62
CA THR A 26 6.31 21.91 4.11
C THR A 26 7.71 21.67 4.71
N ALA A 27 8.21 20.43 4.62
CA ALA A 27 9.56 20.10 5.08
C ALA A 27 10.64 20.87 4.31
N ASP A 28 10.43 21.12 3.01
CA ASP A 28 11.36 21.90 2.19
C ASP A 28 11.39 23.37 2.62
N GLU A 29 10.22 23.99 2.81
CA GLU A 29 10.12 25.37 3.34
C GLU A 29 10.74 25.49 4.74
N MET A 30 10.61 24.45 5.57
CA MET A 30 11.19 24.44 6.92
C MET A 30 12.72 24.51 6.87
N ALA A 31 13.37 23.84 5.92
CA ALA A 31 14.82 23.89 5.76
C ALA A 31 15.29 25.32 5.47
N ASP A 32 14.63 26.01 4.54
CA ASP A 32 14.93 27.40 4.18
C ASP A 32 14.70 28.35 5.36
N ILE A 33 13.59 28.19 6.08
CA ILE A 33 13.25 29.00 7.25
C ILE A 33 14.32 28.85 8.35
N VAL A 34 14.78 27.63 8.60
CA VAL A 34 15.84 27.36 9.58
C VAL A 34 17.15 28.00 9.13
N GLN A 35 17.50 27.93 7.85
CA GLN A 35 18.71 28.54 7.30
C GLN A 35 18.70 30.06 7.46
N GLN A 36 17.55 30.72 7.21
CA GLN A 36 17.43 32.18 7.27
C GLN A 36 17.26 32.73 8.69
N LYS A 37 16.48 32.05 9.54
CA LYS A 37 16.03 32.58 10.85
C LYS A 37 16.67 31.87 12.04
N GLY A 38 17.30 30.72 11.83
CA GLY A 38 17.81 29.83 12.87
C GLY A 38 16.73 28.94 13.49
N ALA A 39 17.15 27.76 13.95
CA ALA A 39 16.25 26.70 14.46
C ALA A 39 15.36 27.16 15.63
N GLU A 40 15.87 27.99 16.54
CA GLU A 40 15.09 28.47 17.70
C GLU A 40 13.93 29.37 17.27
N LYS A 41 14.15 30.26 16.30
CA LYS A 41 13.11 31.17 15.80
C LYS A 41 12.11 30.43 14.92
N ALA A 42 12.59 29.53 14.06
CA ALA A 42 11.74 28.64 13.27
C ALA A 42 10.78 27.82 14.17
N ALA A 43 11.28 27.21 15.24
CA ALA A 43 10.46 26.46 16.19
C ALA A 43 9.42 27.31 16.94
N ARG A 44 9.64 28.62 17.12
CA ARG A 44 8.66 29.53 17.73
C ARG A 44 7.56 29.90 16.75
N GLU A 45 7.90 30.15 15.49
CA GLU A 45 6.97 30.63 14.46
C GLU A 45 6.12 29.50 13.87
N ILE A 46 6.73 28.34 13.60
CA ILE A 46 6.10 27.23 12.87
C ILE A 46 5.42 26.26 13.84
N ASP A 47 4.14 25.94 13.60
CA ASP A 47 3.35 25.06 14.47
C ASP A 47 3.31 23.62 13.93
N VAL A 48 3.25 23.44 12.62
CA VAL A 48 3.22 22.12 11.97
C VAL A 48 4.14 22.12 10.76
N VAL A 49 4.99 21.11 10.65
CA VAL A 49 5.74 20.81 9.43
C VAL A 49 5.07 19.60 8.78
N THR A 50 4.68 19.77 7.53
CA THR A 50 4.07 18.72 6.71
C THR A 50 5.11 18.18 5.74
N THR A 51 5.08 16.88 5.49
CA THR A 51 5.91 16.27 4.45
C THR A 51 5.08 15.24 3.72
N GLY A 52 5.32 15.11 2.43
CA GLY A 52 4.78 14.04 1.60
C GLY A 52 5.96 13.26 1.05
N THR A 53 6.02 11.97 1.34
CA THR A 53 7.00 11.08 0.72
C THR A 53 6.29 10.20 -0.31
N PHE A 54 6.84 10.13 -1.51
CA PHE A 54 6.43 9.14 -2.50
C PHE A 54 7.57 8.14 -2.66
N SER A 55 7.39 6.96 -2.10
CA SER A 55 8.35 5.87 -2.15
C SER A 55 7.61 4.55 -2.17
N PRO A 56 8.15 3.48 -2.79
CA PRO A 56 7.64 2.13 -2.59
C PRO A 56 7.64 1.78 -1.10
N MET A 57 6.47 1.83 -0.46
CA MET A 57 6.35 1.49 0.95
C MET A 57 6.24 -0.01 1.13
N CYS A 58 7.07 -0.55 2.01
CA CYS A 58 6.94 -1.91 2.53
C CYS A 58 5.51 -2.11 3.08
N SER A 59 5.01 -3.35 2.97
CA SER A 59 3.64 -3.72 3.35
C SER A 59 2.50 -3.15 2.52
N SER A 60 2.78 -2.51 1.39
CA SER A 60 1.73 -2.21 0.43
C SER A 60 1.18 -3.50 -0.20
N GLY A 61 -0.12 -3.55 -0.41
CA GLY A 61 -0.81 -4.64 -1.10
C GLY A 61 -2.23 -4.27 -1.48
N ALA A 62 -3.00 -5.24 -1.95
CA ALA A 62 -4.40 -5.03 -2.30
C ALA A 62 -5.27 -6.22 -1.90
N PHE A 63 -6.41 -5.94 -1.30
CA PHE A 63 -7.52 -6.90 -1.19
C PHE A 63 -8.34 -6.85 -2.47
N ILE A 64 -8.63 -8.02 -3.06
CA ILE A 64 -9.39 -8.13 -4.30
C ILE A 64 -10.45 -9.22 -4.11
N ASN A 65 -11.70 -8.89 -4.44
CA ASN A 65 -12.73 -9.88 -4.73
C ASN A 65 -12.78 -10.03 -6.25
N PHE A 66 -12.51 -11.22 -6.77
CA PHE A 66 -12.54 -11.44 -8.21
C PHE A 66 -13.90 -11.91 -8.73
N GLY A 67 -14.93 -12.02 -7.90
CA GLY A 67 -16.26 -12.43 -8.30
C GLY A 67 -16.40 -13.92 -8.62
N HIS A 68 -17.57 -14.47 -8.34
CA HIS A 68 -17.87 -15.87 -8.58
C HIS A 68 -17.95 -16.19 -10.08
N SER A 69 -17.54 -17.41 -10.42
CA SER A 69 -17.82 -18.03 -11.71
C SER A 69 -19.07 -18.92 -11.64
N LYS A 70 -19.55 -19.35 -12.80
CA LYS A 70 -20.49 -20.47 -12.93
C LYS A 70 -19.78 -21.64 -13.63
N PRO A 71 -19.75 -22.85 -13.03
CA PRO A 71 -20.06 -23.15 -11.62
C PRO A 71 -19.18 -22.36 -10.63
N THR A 72 -19.62 -22.25 -9.38
CA THR A 72 -18.94 -21.52 -8.30
C THR A 72 -17.63 -22.19 -7.89
N ILE A 73 -16.68 -21.38 -7.42
CA ILE A 73 -15.36 -21.81 -6.93
C ILE A 73 -15.10 -21.23 -5.54
N LYS A 74 -14.46 -22.02 -4.68
CA LYS A 74 -13.83 -21.60 -3.43
C LYS A 74 -12.33 -21.76 -3.61
N ALA A 75 -11.65 -20.69 -4.03
CA ALA A 75 -10.26 -20.76 -4.41
C ALA A 75 -9.35 -21.05 -3.21
N ALA A 76 -8.46 -22.04 -3.37
CA ALA A 76 -7.46 -22.42 -2.38
C ALA A 76 -6.07 -21.85 -2.70
N LYS A 77 -5.76 -21.67 -3.99
CA LYS A 77 -4.56 -20.97 -4.49
C LYS A 77 -4.93 -20.09 -5.66
N VAL A 78 -4.40 -18.87 -5.70
CA VAL A 78 -4.71 -17.89 -6.74
C VAL A 78 -3.43 -17.20 -7.21
N TRP A 79 -3.38 -16.90 -8.50
CA TRP A 79 -2.31 -16.14 -9.13
C TRP A 79 -2.88 -15.06 -10.03
N LEU A 80 -2.15 -13.96 -10.15
CA LEU A 80 -2.40 -12.85 -11.06
C LEU A 80 -1.13 -12.61 -11.89
N ASN A 81 -1.16 -12.91 -13.19
CA ASN A 81 0.05 -12.93 -14.06
C ASN A 81 1.20 -13.72 -13.40
N ASP A 82 0.89 -14.91 -12.90
CA ASP A 82 1.82 -15.82 -12.22
C ASP A 82 2.47 -15.27 -10.93
N VAL A 83 1.97 -14.15 -10.41
CA VAL A 83 2.27 -13.68 -9.04
C VAL A 83 1.25 -14.27 -8.07
N SER A 84 1.74 -14.92 -7.02
CA SER A 84 0.87 -15.51 -6.00
C SER A 84 0.01 -14.44 -5.32
N ALA A 85 -1.25 -14.77 -5.07
CA ALA A 85 -2.12 -13.97 -4.21
C ALA A 85 -2.68 -14.88 -3.11
N TYR A 86 -2.56 -14.41 -1.86
CA TYR A 86 -3.03 -15.14 -0.70
C TYR A 86 -4.54 -15.33 -0.80
N ALA A 87 -4.96 -16.60 -0.91
CA ALA A 87 -6.34 -17.03 -0.78
C ALA A 87 -6.65 -17.40 0.67
N GLY A 88 -7.89 -17.83 0.95
CA GLY A 88 -8.28 -18.27 2.30
C GLY A 88 -8.98 -17.20 3.15
N LEU A 89 -9.17 -15.99 2.62
CA LEU A 89 -10.02 -14.97 3.24
C LEU A 89 -11.51 -15.36 3.15
N ALA A 90 -11.94 -15.80 1.97
CA ALA A 90 -13.27 -16.35 1.71
C ALA A 90 -13.22 -17.19 0.42
N ALA A 91 -14.29 -17.22 -0.38
CA ALA A 91 -14.35 -18.07 -1.58
C ALA A 91 -13.63 -17.48 -2.81
N VAL A 92 -13.70 -16.16 -3.01
CA VAL A 92 -13.13 -15.47 -4.19
C VAL A 92 -12.41 -14.18 -3.81
N ASP A 93 -12.01 -14.09 -2.54
CA ASP A 93 -11.33 -12.95 -1.93
C ASP A 93 -9.87 -13.30 -1.70
N ILE A 94 -8.99 -12.42 -2.15
CA ILE A 94 -7.55 -12.60 -2.12
C ILE A 94 -6.84 -11.34 -1.62
N TYR A 95 -5.61 -11.52 -1.14
CA TYR A 95 -4.68 -10.44 -0.85
C TYR A 95 -3.40 -10.61 -1.67
N ILE A 96 -3.01 -9.60 -2.44
CA ILE A 96 -1.74 -9.57 -3.17
C ILE A 96 -0.79 -8.56 -2.53
N GLY A 97 0.40 -9.01 -2.13
CA GLY A 97 1.44 -8.14 -1.61
C GLY A 97 2.23 -7.50 -2.74
N ALA A 98 2.56 -6.21 -2.63
CA ALA A 98 3.31 -5.49 -3.66
C ALA A 98 4.73 -6.05 -3.88
N THR A 99 5.29 -6.72 -2.88
CA THR A 99 6.63 -7.31 -2.92
C THR A 99 6.64 -8.79 -3.32
N GLU A 100 5.48 -9.39 -3.58
CA GLU A 100 5.40 -10.80 -3.99
C GLU A 100 6.06 -10.96 -5.37
N ALA A 101 7.00 -11.89 -5.48
CA ALA A 101 7.67 -12.19 -6.74
C ALA A 101 6.76 -13.04 -7.64
N ALA A 102 7.06 -13.09 -8.94
CA ALA A 102 6.47 -14.10 -9.81
C ALA A 102 6.91 -15.52 -9.36
N GLU A 103 6.03 -16.51 -9.56
CA GLU A 103 6.20 -17.90 -9.09
C GLU A 103 7.56 -18.52 -9.48
N ASP A 104 8.06 -18.21 -10.67
CA ASP A 104 9.31 -18.73 -11.22
C ASP A 104 10.47 -17.71 -11.26
N ASP A 105 10.37 -16.58 -10.53
CA ASP A 105 11.46 -15.60 -10.47
C ASP A 105 12.72 -16.25 -9.87
N PRO A 106 13.92 -16.09 -10.48
CA PRO A 106 15.15 -16.68 -9.95
C PRO A 106 15.61 -16.04 -8.64
N LEU A 107 14.94 -14.96 -8.20
CA LEU A 107 15.29 -14.15 -7.05
C LEU A 107 16.78 -13.79 -7.10
N ASN A 108 17.49 -13.98 -5.99
CA ASN A 108 18.92 -13.76 -5.90
C ASN A 108 19.77 -15.03 -6.13
N ARG A 109 19.23 -16.07 -6.80
CA ARG A 109 20.05 -17.25 -7.16
C ARG A 109 21.24 -16.89 -8.06
N VAL A 110 21.06 -15.91 -8.94
CA VAL A 110 22.14 -15.24 -9.67
C VAL A 110 22.09 -13.76 -9.28
N HIS A 111 23.10 -13.28 -8.57
CA HIS A 111 23.10 -11.94 -8.00
C HIS A 111 23.75 -10.91 -8.96
N PRO A 112 23.14 -9.72 -9.16
CA PRO A 112 21.87 -9.27 -8.59
C PRO A 112 20.63 -9.86 -9.29
N GLY A 113 19.64 -10.25 -8.49
CA GLY A 113 18.33 -10.65 -8.99
C GLY A 113 17.63 -9.51 -9.75
N GLN A 114 16.92 -9.84 -10.82
CA GLN A 114 16.33 -8.84 -11.71
C GLN A 114 14.93 -8.39 -11.30
N PHE A 115 14.17 -9.25 -10.59
CA PHE A 115 12.82 -8.96 -10.09
C PHE A 115 11.91 -8.26 -11.12
N LYS A 116 11.88 -8.78 -12.35
CA LYS A 116 11.29 -8.09 -13.51
C LYS A 116 9.79 -7.83 -13.38
N TYR A 117 9.11 -8.67 -12.61
CA TYR A 117 7.66 -8.61 -12.44
C TYR A 117 7.26 -9.20 -11.08
N GLY A 118 6.20 -8.66 -10.50
CA GLY A 118 5.77 -9.00 -9.14
C GLY A 118 4.46 -8.30 -8.77
N GLY A 119 4.07 -8.36 -7.49
CA GLY A 119 2.76 -7.89 -7.06
C GLY A 119 2.53 -6.39 -7.28
N GLY A 120 3.55 -5.55 -7.11
CA GLY A 120 3.48 -4.13 -7.40
C GLY A 120 3.20 -3.86 -8.90
N HIS A 121 3.76 -4.67 -9.78
CA HIS A 121 3.51 -4.60 -11.21
C HIS A 121 2.08 -5.04 -11.56
N VAL A 122 1.57 -6.10 -10.92
CA VAL A 122 0.16 -6.52 -11.07
C VAL A 122 -0.80 -5.41 -10.64
N ILE A 123 -0.56 -4.81 -9.48
CA ILE A 123 -1.38 -3.70 -8.96
C ILE A 123 -1.33 -2.52 -9.93
N HIS A 124 -0.15 -2.14 -10.40
CA HIS A 124 0.02 -1.08 -11.40
C HIS A 124 -0.76 -1.40 -12.68
N ASP A 125 -0.64 -2.61 -13.22
CA ASP A 125 -1.31 -3.01 -14.45
C ASP A 125 -2.84 -2.95 -14.32
N LEU A 126 -3.39 -3.38 -13.18
CA LEU A 126 -4.83 -3.24 -12.89
C LEU A 126 -5.26 -1.77 -12.85
N VAL A 127 -4.52 -0.92 -12.15
CA VAL A 127 -4.81 0.53 -12.06
C VAL A 127 -4.70 1.21 -13.42
N ALA A 128 -3.75 0.78 -14.27
CA ALA A 128 -3.58 1.24 -15.64
C ALA A 128 -4.65 0.69 -16.61
N GLY A 129 -5.64 -0.08 -16.13
CA GLY A 129 -6.70 -0.66 -16.95
C GLY A 129 -6.25 -1.83 -17.85
N LYS A 130 -5.04 -2.37 -17.63
CA LYS A 130 -4.55 -3.52 -18.40
C LYS A 130 -5.22 -4.81 -17.92
N ARG A 131 -5.24 -5.80 -18.81
CA ARG A 131 -5.74 -7.14 -18.51
C ARG A 131 -4.68 -7.97 -17.80
N VAL A 132 -5.07 -8.56 -16.67
CA VAL A 132 -4.29 -9.51 -15.89
C VAL A 132 -4.92 -10.89 -15.99
N THR A 133 -4.09 -11.92 -16.12
CA THR A 133 -4.51 -13.32 -16.15
C THR A 133 -4.66 -13.83 -14.72
N LEU A 134 -5.89 -14.10 -14.31
CA LEU A 134 -6.22 -14.72 -13.04
C LEU A 134 -6.31 -16.23 -13.21
N ARG A 135 -5.54 -16.97 -12.42
CA ARG A 135 -5.58 -18.42 -12.30
C ARG A 135 -5.95 -18.79 -10.87
N ALA A 136 -6.89 -19.71 -10.68
CA ALA A 136 -7.26 -20.22 -9.38
C ALA A 136 -7.43 -21.74 -9.39
N VAL A 137 -7.01 -22.38 -8.30
CA VAL A 137 -7.17 -23.82 -8.05
C VAL A 137 -7.92 -24.01 -6.74
N ALA A 138 -8.81 -25.00 -6.72
CA ALA A 138 -9.65 -25.36 -5.58
C ALA A 138 -9.75 -26.89 -5.46
N TYR A 139 -9.98 -27.37 -4.25
CA TYR A 139 -10.21 -28.80 -3.98
C TYR A 139 -11.62 -29.26 -4.42
N GLY A 140 -12.57 -28.31 -4.50
CA GLY A 140 -13.96 -28.54 -4.89
C GLY A 140 -14.82 -29.04 -3.72
N THR A 141 -16.06 -28.56 -3.64
CA THR A 141 -17.09 -29.01 -2.69
C THR A 141 -18.44 -29.05 -3.38
N ASP A 142 -19.49 -29.56 -2.70
CA ASP A 142 -20.85 -29.55 -3.25
C ASP A 142 -21.34 -28.13 -3.57
N CYS A 143 -21.11 -27.18 -2.67
CA CYS A 143 -21.46 -25.77 -2.89
C CYS A 143 -20.53 -25.02 -3.86
N TYR A 144 -19.32 -25.55 -4.10
CA TYR A 144 -18.28 -24.93 -4.92
C TYR A 144 -17.58 -25.98 -5.80
N PRO A 145 -18.27 -26.54 -6.81
CA PRO A 145 -17.78 -27.73 -7.50
C PRO A 145 -16.62 -27.44 -8.46
N LYS A 146 -16.40 -26.17 -8.85
CA LYS A 146 -15.34 -25.81 -9.79
C LYS A 146 -13.96 -25.92 -9.13
N LYS A 147 -13.08 -26.73 -9.72
CA LYS A 147 -11.71 -26.98 -9.20
C LYS A 147 -10.62 -26.12 -9.83
N ARG A 148 -10.87 -25.56 -11.02
CA ARG A 148 -9.92 -24.70 -11.74
C ARG A 148 -10.66 -23.56 -12.41
N LEU A 149 -10.07 -22.36 -12.38
CA LEU A 149 -10.55 -21.18 -13.06
C LEU A 149 -9.36 -20.46 -13.69
N VAL A 150 -9.48 -20.11 -14.97
CA VAL A 150 -8.57 -19.18 -15.63
C VAL A 150 -9.44 -18.12 -16.31
N LYS A 151 -9.12 -16.85 -16.10
CA LYS A 151 -9.81 -15.72 -16.75
C LYS A 151 -8.86 -14.54 -16.92
N ARG A 152 -9.16 -13.67 -17.87
CA ARG A 152 -8.51 -12.36 -17.98
C ARG A 152 -9.45 -11.30 -17.42
N VAL A 153 -8.94 -10.48 -16.52
CA VAL A 153 -9.69 -9.43 -15.83
C VAL A 153 -8.94 -8.11 -15.89
N THR A 154 -9.71 -7.03 -15.97
CA THR A 154 -9.29 -5.65 -15.70
C THR A 154 -9.81 -5.24 -14.33
N LEU A 155 -9.39 -4.08 -13.81
CA LEU A 155 -9.92 -3.53 -12.56
C LEU A 155 -11.45 -3.33 -12.60
N SER A 156 -12.02 -2.93 -13.75
CA SER A 156 -13.47 -2.75 -13.90
C SER A 156 -14.27 -4.06 -13.88
N ASP A 157 -13.63 -5.20 -14.10
CA ASP A 157 -14.28 -6.52 -14.01
C ASP A 157 -14.34 -7.06 -12.57
N LEU A 158 -13.61 -6.45 -11.64
CA LEU A 158 -13.50 -6.90 -10.25
C LEU A 158 -14.63 -6.27 -9.41
N PRO A 159 -15.50 -7.08 -8.76
CA PRO A 159 -16.54 -6.53 -7.87
C PRO A 159 -16.00 -5.66 -6.75
N TYR A 160 -14.78 -5.95 -6.27
CA TYR A 160 -14.13 -5.17 -5.22
C TYR A 160 -12.62 -5.22 -5.35
N ALA A 161 -11.98 -4.07 -5.17
CA ALA A 161 -10.54 -3.96 -5.01
C ALA A 161 -10.23 -2.77 -4.08
N MET A 162 -9.33 -2.98 -3.13
CA MET A 162 -8.90 -1.95 -2.18
C MET A 162 -7.40 -2.06 -1.95
N LEU A 163 -6.68 -0.95 -2.20
CA LEU A 163 -5.31 -0.81 -1.74
C LEU A 163 -5.28 -0.81 -0.21
N PHE A 164 -4.40 -1.63 0.35
CA PHE A 164 -4.27 -1.78 1.78
C PHE A 164 -2.79 -1.74 2.17
N ASN A 165 -2.49 -0.98 3.21
CA ASN A 165 -1.19 -0.98 3.83
C ASN A 165 -1.39 -1.04 5.36
N PRO A 166 -1.08 -2.18 6.00
CA PRO A 166 -1.27 -2.37 7.43
C PRO A 166 -0.28 -1.60 8.30
N ARG A 167 0.76 -0.99 7.73
CA ARG A 167 1.88 -0.37 8.47
C ARG A 167 2.13 1.09 8.09
N ASN A 168 1.08 1.87 7.83
CA ASN A 168 1.21 3.30 7.48
C ASN A 168 1.51 4.24 8.65
N ALA A 169 1.23 3.83 9.89
CA ALA A 169 1.50 4.64 11.08
C ALA A 169 1.89 3.74 12.25
N TYR A 170 3.18 3.69 12.56
CA TYR A 170 3.71 2.98 13.72
C TYR A 170 4.72 3.87 14.44
N GLN A 171 4.77 3.75 15.77
CA GLN A 171 5.65 4.58 16.60
C GLN A 171 7.11 4.10 16.59
N ASN A 172 7.39 2.86 16.17
CA ASN A 172 8.72 2.27 16.01
C ASN A 172 8.67 1.15 14.95
N TYR A 173 9.66 1.06 14.04
CA TYR A 173 9.80 -0.07 13.10
C TYR A 173 10.51 -1.24 13.78
#